data_AF-A0A804KS81-F1
#
_entry.id   AF-A0A804KS81-F1
#
_cell.length_a   1.000
_cell.length_b   1.000
_cell.length_c   1.000
_cell.angle_alpha   90.00
_cell.angle_beta   90.00
_cell.angle_gamma   90.00
#
_symmetry.space_group_name_H-M   'P 1'
#
loop_
_entity.id
_entity.type
_entity.pdbx_description
1 polymer ?
#
loop_
_entity_poly.entity_id
_entity_poly.type
_entity_poly.pdbx_seq_one_letter_code
_entity_poly.pdbx_strand_id
1 'polypeptide(L)'
;MATAVRLSLAPVAAIAHLSSSSAGRIRASSVMATTTSTPAVIVGGGRVGRMLQSLGDGRDVLVGRGQPVPAEFEGPILVCTRNDDLEAVLASTPPSRWNDLVFFQNGMLEPWLESKGLGDADQVLAYFAVSKLGEDPVDGKTDTNPEGLTAAYGKWASAVAARLHGGGLSCKVLEKEAFQKQMLEKLIWISAFMLVGARHPGATIGVVEKEYRSEVASLIAELASAAAAEKQLTFEEGMEDRLCAYSRAVAHFPTAVKEFKWRNGYFYSLSEKALAGGRSDPCPLHTAWLKELRII
;
A
#
# COMPACT_ATOMS: atom_id res chain seq x y z
N MET A 1 -66.65 -6.34 26.41
CA MET A 1 -66.62 -5.36 27.52
C MET A 1 -65.34 -5.60 28.32
N ALA A 2 -64.57 -4.55 28.56
CA ALA A 2 -63.24 -4.60 29.16
C ALA A 2 -63.24 -5.17 30.59
N THR A 3 -62.16 -5.86 30.97
CA THR A 3 -61.90 -6.25 32.35
C THR A 3 -60.48 -5.85 32.72
N ALA A 4 -60.38 -4.90 33.64
CA ALA A 4 -59.16 -4.45 34.28
C ALA A 4 -58.93 -5.27 35.57
N VAL A 5 -57.67 -5.55 35.90
CA VAL A 5 -57.29 -5.95 37.26
C VAL A 5 -55.99 -5.22 37.63
N ARG A 6 -56.09 -4.33 38.62
CA ARG A 6 -55.00 -3.85 39.46
C ARG A 6 -54.96 -4.73 40.71
N LEU A 7 -53.77 -5.01 41.25
CA LEU A 7 -53.59 -5.19 42.69
C LEU A 7 -52.15 -4.86 43.08
N SER A 8 -52.04 -4.05 44.13
CA SER A 8 -50.81 -3.60 44.79
C SER A 8 -50.77 -4.14 46.22
N LEU A 9 -49.57 -4.42 46.71
CA LEU A 9 -48.95 -3.96 47.98
C LEU A 9 -48.04 -5.01 48.63
N ALA A 10 -46.94 -4.47 49.17
CA ALA A 10 -45.80 -5.05 49.88
C ALA A 10 -46.18 -5.59 51.30
N PRO A 11 -45.28 -5.89 52.29
CA PRO A 11 -43.81 -5.74 52.38
C PRO A 11 -43.08 -6.92 53.08
N VAL A 12 -41.77 -6.80 53.41
CA VAL A 12 -41.10 -7.15 54.70
C VAL A 12 -39.57 -6.93 54.59
N ALA A 13 -38.95 -6.53 55.70
CA ALA A 13 -37.62 -5.92 55.84
C ALA A 13 -36.46 -6.87 56.26
N ALA A 14 -35.25 -6.43 55.91
CA ALA A 14 -33.93 -6.50 56.59
C ALA A 14 -33.39 -7.78 57.25
N ILE A 15 -32.11 -8.12 56.95
CA ILE A 15 -30.98 -8.37 57.88
C ILE A 15 -29.67 -8.39 57.06
N ALA A 16 -28.61 -7.79 57.62
CA ALA A 16 -27.26 -7.71 57.06
C ALA A 16 -26.35 -8.86 57.55
N HIS A 17 -25.37 -9.29 56.74
CA HIS A 17 -24.07 -9.79 57.22
C HIS A 17 -22.99 -9.68 56.13
N LEU A 18 -21.83 -9.15 56.53
CA LEU A 18 -20.60 -9.09 55.74
C LEU A 18 -19.92 -10.46 55.65
N SER A 19 -19.30 -10.76 54.51
CA SER A 19 -18.05 -11.54 54.49
C SER A 19 -17.21 -11.28 53.24
N SER A 20 -15.92 -11.13 53.49
CA SER A 20 -14.86 -10.76 52.56
C SER A 20 -14.51 -11.88 51.57
N SER A 21 -14.17 -11.53 50.33
CA SER A 21 -13.12 -12.27 49.61
C SER A 21 -12.26 -11.29 48.80
N SER A 22 -10.99 -11.17 49.20
CA SER A 22 -9.97 -10.46 48.45
C SER A 22 -9.41 -11.42 47.39
N ALA A 23 -9.90 -11.30 46.15
CA ALA A 23 -9.24 -11.92 45.01
C ALA A 23 -8.15 -10.96 44.50
N GLY A 24 -6.91 -11.22 44.91
CA GLY A 24 -5.73 -10.52 44.40
C GLY A 24 -5.65 -10.68 42.88
N ARG A 25 -5.68 -9.56 42.15
CA ARG A 25 -5.40 -9.55 40.71
C ARG A 25 -3.91 -9.78 40.51
N ILE A 26 -3.54 -11.01 40.15
CA ILE A 26 -2.21 -11.29 39.59
C ILE A 26 -2.16 -10.58 38.24
N ARG A 27 -1.42 -9.47 38.18
CA ARG A 27 -1.12 -8.76 36.96
C ARG A 27 -0.05 -9.56 36.23
N ALA A 28 -0.46 -10.44 35.33
CA ALA A 28 0.46 -11.08 34.39
C ALA A 28 1.08 -9.96 33.53
N SER A 29 2.32 -9.61 33.83
CA SER A 29 3.11 -8.71 32.98
C SER A 29 3.51 -9.51 31.75
N SER A 30 2.84 -9.29 30.62
CA SER A 30 3.31 -9.83 29.35
C SER A 30 4.63 -9.14 29.03
N VAL A 31 5.74 -9.84 29.23
CA VAL A 31 7.01 -9.45 28.63
C VAL A 31 6.81 -9.56 27.13
N MET A 32 6.52 -8.43 26.49
CA MET A 32 6.55 -8.33 25.03
C MET A 32 7.99 -8.63 24.65
N ALA A 33 8.23 -9.80 24.06
CA ALA A 33 9.51 -10.08 23.42
C ALA A 33 9.69 -9.01 22.35
N THR A 34 10.59 -8.05 22.57
CA THR A 34 11.01 -7.10 21.55
C THR A 34 11.69 -7.92 20.46
N THR A 35 10.94 -8.28 19.42
CA THR A 35 11.49 -8.85 18.19
C THR A 35 12.45 -7.82 17.64
N THR A 36 13.76 -8.07 17.77
CA THR A 36 14.79 -7.16 17.26
C THR A 36 14.68 -7.11 15.74
N SER A 37 14.35 -5.93 15.21
CA SER A 37 14.25 -5.72 13.77
C SER A 37 15.60 -6.00 13.12
N THR A 38 15.62 -6.67 11.97
CA THR A 38 16.84 -6.79 11.16
C THR A 38 17.34 -5.39 10.78
N PRO A 39 18.59 -4.99 11.09
CA PRO A 39 19.17 -3.73 10.66
C PRO A 39 19.17 -3.59 9.14
N ALA A 40 19.01 -2.37 8.63
CA ALA A 40 18.90 -2.10 7.21
C ALA A 40 19.73 -0.88 6.79
N VAL A 41 20.13 -0.86 5.51
CA VAL A 41 20.47 0.39 4.84
C VAL A 41 19.17 1.01 4.33
N ILE A 42 18.96 2.30 4.57
CA ILE A 42 17.78 3.03 4.10
C ILE A 42 18.26 4.08 3.10
N VAL A 43 17.86 3.94 1.84
CA VAL A 43 18.22 4.89 0.79
C VAL A 43 17.10 5.90 0.63
N GLY A 44 17.36 7.16 1.02
CA GLY A 44 16.40 8.26 0.93
C GLY A 44 15.74 8.62 2.27
N GLY A 45 16.17 9.73 2.87
CA GLY A 45 15.66 10.26 4.15
C GLY A 45 14.34 11.03 4.07
N GLY A 46 13.44 10.63 3.16
CA GLY A 46 12.10 11.20 3.06
C GLY A 46 11.15 10.67 4.14
N ARG A 47 9.84 10.94 3.98
CA ARG A 47 8.79 10.52 4.93
C ARG A 47 8.81 9.01 5.21
N VAL A 48 8.81 8.19 4.15
CA VAL A 48 8.82 6.72 4.27
C VAL A 48 10.16 6.23 4.85
N GLY A 49 11.30 6.70 4.33
CA GLY A 49 12.61 6.26 4.81
C GLY A 49 12.85 6.58 6.28
N ARG A 50 12.47 7.78 6.75
CA ARG A 50 12.58 8.15 8.17
C ARG A 50 11.62 7.36 9.06
N MET A 51 10.41 7.10 8.58
CA MET A 51 9.49 6.21 9.30
C MET A 51 10.09 4.81 9.45
N LEU A 52 10.57 4.19 8.36
CA LEU A 52 11.20 2.87 8.40
C LEU A 52 12.45 2.82 9.29
N GLN A 53 13.20 3.94 9.37
CA GLN A 53 14.32 4.09 10.29
C GLN A 53 13.87 4.10 11.75
N SER A 54 12.77 4.82 12.06
CA SER A 54 12.21 4.87 13.41
C SER A 54 11.59 3.55 13.87
N LEU A 55 11.18 2.69 12.93
CA LEU A 55 10.71 1.32 13.21
C LEU A 55 11.86 0.31 13.38
N GLY A 56 13.10 0.73 13.12
CA GLY A 56 14.30 -0.09 13.33
C GLY A 56 14.71 -0.14 14.80
N ASP A 57 15.81 -0.83 15.08
CA ASP A 57 16.38 -1.00 16.41
C ASP A 57 17.50 0.00 16.73
N GLY A 58 17.62 1.05 15.91
CA GLY A 58 18.65 2.08 16.02
C GLY A 58 19.96 1.77 15.30
N ARG A 59 20.11 0.59 14.67
CA ARG A 59 21.33 0.22 13.92
C ARG A 59 21.25 0.48 12.41
N ASP A 60 20.14 1.03 11.95
CA ASP A 60 19.95 1.36 10.53
C ASP A 60 20.92 2.45 10.04
N VAL A 61 21.42 2.29 8.83
CA VAL A 61 22.25 3.30 8.14
C VAL A 61 21.40 4.06 7.14
N LEU A 62 21.27 5.37 7.32
CA LEU A 62 20.61 6.22 6.34
C LEU A 62 21.60 6.73 5.29
N VAL A 63 21.31 6.45 4.02
CA VAL A 63 22.08 6.89 2.86
C VAL A 63 21.33 8.01 2.14
N GLY A 64 21.99 9.16 2.02
CA GLY A 64 21.50 10.33 1.31
C GLY A 64 21.85 10.35 -0.17
N ARG A 65 21.38 11.38 -0.88
CA ARG A 65 21.69 11.59 -2.30
C ARG A 65 23.20 11.69 -2.50
N GLY A 66 23.75 10.89 -3.42
CA GLY A 66 25.18 10.90 -3.78
C GLY A 66 26.09 10.17 -2.80
N GLN A 67 25.56 9.59 -1.72
CA GLN A 67 26.34 8.76 -0.81
C GLN A 67 26.32 7.30 -1.30
N PRO A 68 27.44 6.57 -1.20
CA PRO A 68 27.49 5.17 -1.57
C PRO A 68 26.77 4.30 -0.55
N VAL A 69 26.12 3.22 -1.01
CA VAL A 69 25.63 2.15 -0.13
C VAL A 69 26.82 1.37 0.42
N PRO A 70 26.92 1.14 1.74
CA PRO A 70 28.03 0.41 2.34
C PRO A 70 28.08 -1.06 1.86
N ALA A 71 29.21 -1.47 1.29
CA ALA A 71 29.38 -2.83 0.76
C ALA A 71 29.26 -3.91 1.86
N GLU A 72 29.89 -3.66 3.01
CA GLU A 72 30.03 -4.63 4.12
C GLU A 72 28.83 -4.66 5.08
N PHE A 73 27.78 -3.85 4.85
CA PHE A 73 26.60 -3.86 5.73
C PHE A 73 25.71 -5.06 5.43
N GLU A 74 25.55 -5.99 6.35
CA GLU A 74 24.62 -7.11 6.19
C GLU A 74 23.16 -6.68 6.39
N GLY A 75 22.26 -7.14 5.52
CA GLY A 75 20.83 -6.88 5.62
C GLY A 75 20.21 -6.23 4.37
N PRO A 76 18.90 -5.93 4.43
CA PRO A 76 18.17 -5.32 3.32
C PRO A 76 18.59 -3.87 3.08
N ILE A 77 18.42 -3.44 1.83
CA ILE A 77 18.57 -2.04 1.40
C ILE A 77 17.19 -1.51 1.03
N LEU A 78 16.55 -0.77 1.93
CA LEU A 78 15.21 -0.23 1.75
C LEU A 78 15.25 1.03 0.88
N VAL A 79 14.83 0.91 -0.38
CA VAL A 79 14.86 1.99 -1.37
C VAL A 79 13.61 2.85 -1.22
N CYS A 80 13.77 4.04 -0.63
CA CYS A 80 12.68 4.95 -0.28
C CYS A 80 12.73 6.27 -1.08
N THR A 81 13.48 6.29 -2.19
CA THR A 81 13.56 7.42 -3.12
C THR A 81 12.37 7.48 -4.06
N ARG A 82 12.30 8.53 -4.90
CA ARG A 82 11.35 8.57 -6.02
C ARG A 82 11.82 7.65 -7.15
N ASN A 83 10.91 7.29 -8.03
CA ASN A 83 11.22 6.39 -9.16
C ASN A 83 12.29 6.98 -10.10
N ASP A 84 12.32 8.30 -10.28
CA ASP A 84 13.29 8.97 -11.15
C ASP A 84 14.73 8.95 -10.61
N ASP A 85 14.90 8.66 -9.31
CA ASP A 85 16.23 8.53 -8.69
C ASP A 85 16.76 7.07 -8.72
N LEU A 86 16.00 6.09 -9.22
CA LEU A 86 16.36 4.67 -9.14
C LEU A 86 17.66 4.29 -9.88
N GLU A 87 17.95 4.93 -11.01
CA GLU A 87 19.22 4.73 -11.72
C GLU A 87 20.42 5.15 -10.85
N ALA A 88 20.29 6.27 -10.13
CA ALA A 88 21.32 6.74 -9.23
C ALA A 88 21.48 5.81 -8.01
N VAL A 89 20.37 5.20 -7.53
CA VAL A 89 20.43 4.19 -6.48
C VAL A 89 21.27 2.99 -6.94
N LEU A 90 21.00 2.43 -8.12
CA LEU A 90 21.79 1.32 -8.66
C LEU A 90 23.27 1.71 -8.85
N ALA A 91 23.55 2.89 -9.39
CA ALA A 91 24.92 3.37 -9.58
C ALA A 91 25.68 3.55 -8.25
N SER A 92 24.97 3.91 -7.17
CA SER A 92 25.54 4.07 -5.83
C SER A 92 25.56 2.77 -5.00
N THR A 93 24.99 1.68 -5.52
CA THR A 93 24.91 0.38 -4.85
C THR A 93 25.90 -0.60 -5.47
N PRO A 94 26.81 -1.21 -4.69
CA PRO A 94 27.69 -2.26 -5.21
C PRO A 94 26.88 -3.37 -5.93
N PRO A 95 27.25 -3.80 -7.14
CA PRO A 95 26.50 -4.82 -7.87
C PRO A 95 26.28 -6.13 -7.10
N SER A 96 27.24 -6.51 -6.24
CA SER A 96 27.12 -7.66 -5.34
C SER A 96 25.97 -7.56 -4.34
N ARG A 97 25.44 -6.35 -4.12
CA ARG A 97 24.38 -6.02 -3.17
C ARG A 97 23.03 -5.74 -3.84
N TRP A 98 22.94 -5.82 -5.17
CA TRP A 98 21.68 -5.56 -5.87
C TRP A 98 20.56 -6.54 -5.46
N ASN A 99 20.92 -7.78 -5.12
CA ASN A 99 19.99 -8.79 -4.60
C ASN A 99 19.49 -8.50 -3.17
N ASP A 100 19.91 -7.40 -2.55
CA ASP A 100 19.41 -6.93 -1.24
C ASP A 100 18.54 -5.67 -1.34
N LEU A 101 18.34 -5.14 -2.55
CA LEU A 101 17.50 -3.96 -2.78
C LEU A 101 16.02 -4.32 -2.63
N VAL A 102 15.34 -3.60 -1.74
CA VAL A 102 13.90 -3.71 -1.48
C VAL A 102 13.23 -2.42 -1.94
N PHE A 103 12.42 -2.49 -3.00
CA PHE A 103 11.80 -1.32 -3.62
C PHE A 103 10.44 -0.98 -3.00
N PHE A 104 10.28 0.24 -2.46
CA PHE A 104 9.02 0.76 -1.90
C PHE A 104 8.27 1.69 -2.88
N GLN A 105 8.68 1.70 -4.13
CA GLN A 105 8.18 2.62 -5.14
C GLN A 105 6.71 2.31 -5.50
N ASN A 106 5.97 3.34 -5.88
CA ASN A 106 4.64 3.19 -6.45
C ASN A 106 4.73 3.03 -7.98
N GLY A 107 3.73 2.38 -8.57
CA GLY A 107 3.65 2.17 -10.00
C GLY A 107 4.22 0.82 -10.45
N MET A 108 4.33 0.64 -11.76
CA MET A 108 4.83 -0.57 -12.40
C MET A 108 6.34 -0.48 -12.60
N LEU A 109 7.08 -1.18 -11.73
CA LEU A 109 8.55 -1.26 -11.81
C LEU A 109 9.03 -2.38 -12.74
N GLU A 110 8.18 -3.38 -12.99
CA GLU A 110 8.56 -4.65 -13.63
C GLU A 110 9.38 -4.45 -14.93
N PRO A 111 8.96 -3.63 -15.93
CA PRO A 111 9.76 -3.44 -17.14
C PRO A 111 11.14 -2.84 -16.88
N TRP A 112 11.26 -1.95 -15.88
CA TRP A 112 12.53 -1.36 -15.51
C TRP A 112 13.41 -2.38 -14.79
N LEU A 113 12.87 -3.13 -13.83
CA LEU A 113 13.59 -4.19 -13.12
C LEU A 113 14.11 -5.26 -14.09
N GLU A 114 13.29 -5.73 -15.02
CA GLU A 114 13.71 -6.68 -16.06
C GLU A 114 14.87 -6.14 -16.89
N SER A 115 14.82 -4.87 -17.31
CA SER A 115 15.90 -4.24 -18.09
C SER A 115 17.25 -4.18 -17.36
N LYS A 116 17.26 -4.35 -16.04
CA LYS A 116 18.46 -4.37 -15.18
C LYS A 116 18.86 -5.77 -14.74
N GLY A 117 18.14 -6.80 -15.17
CA GLY A 117 18.34 -8.18 -14.68
C GLY A 117 17.85 -8.39 -13.25
N LEU A 118 16.88 -7.58 -12.80
CA LEU A 118 16.34 -7.56 -11.44
C LEU A 118 14.87 -8.02 -11.38
N GLY A 119 14.45 -8.89 -12.29
CA GLY A 119 13.05 -9.31 -12.43
C GLY A 119 12.44 -9.99 -11.18
N ASP A 120 13.28 -10.56 -10.30
CA ASP A 120 12.88 -11.18 -9.03
C ASP A 120 13.29 -10.35 -7.80
N ALA A 121 13.57 -9.05 -7.98
CA ALA A 121 13.96 -8.19 -6.88
C ALA A 121 12.85 -8.02 -5.83
N ASP A 122 13.27 -7.79 -4.59
CA ASP A 122 12.38 -7.53 -3.47
C ASP A 122 11.56 -6.26 -3.66
N GLN A 123 10.26 -6.34 -3.38
CA GLN A 123 9.34 -5.22 -3.57
C GLN A 123 8.33 -5.14 -2.43
N VAL A 124 7.87 -3.91 -2.15
CA VAL A 124 6.86 -3.62 -1.14
C VAL A 124 5.77 -2.73 -1.72
N LEU A 125 4.56 -3.27 -1.74
CA LEU A 125 3.34 -2.52 -2.06
C LEU A 125 2.87 -1.80 -0.80
N ALA A 126 3.40 -0.60 -0.54
CA ALA A 126 3.00 0.19 0.63
C ALA A 126 1.56 0.73 0.51
N TYR A 127 0.64 0.28 1.37
CA TYR A 127 -0.71 0.84 1.48
C TYR A 127 -0.89 1.75 2.70
N PHE A 128 0.19 1.96 3.46
CA PHE A 128 0.22 2.95 4.53
C PHE A 128 0.55 4.36 3.99
N ALA A 129 0.16 5.39 4.72
CA ALA A 129 0.46 6.77 4.41
C ALA A 129 1.22 7.45 5.56
N VAL A 130 2.26 8.21 5.20
CA VAL A 130 2.96 9.11 6.12
C VAL A 130 2.68 10.53 5.65
N SER A 131 1.82 11.25 6.36
CA SER A 131 1.35 12.57 5.95
C SER A 131 2.48 13.60 5.98
N LYS A 132 3.18 13.73 7.11
CA LYS A 132 4.37 14.58 7.25
C LYS A 132 5.54 13.85 7.90
N LEU A 133 6.72 14.45 7.78
CA LEU A 133 7.93 13.89 8.37
C LEU A 133 7.79 13.84 9.90
N GLY A 134 8.03 12.65 10.49
CA GLY A 134 7.92 12.44 11.92
C GLY A 134 6.50 12.21 12.45
N GLU A 135 5.48 12.22 11.59
CA GLU A 135 4.14 11.76 11.97
C GLU A 135 4.05 10.23 11.87
N ASP A 136 3.21 9.64 12.73
CA ASP A 136 2.95 8.21 12.70
C ASP A 136 2.28 7.80 11.38
N PRO A 137 2.64 6.63 10.83
CA PRO A 137 2.02 6.11 9.62
C PRO A 137 0.57 5.70 9.90
N VAL A 138 -0.31 5.97 8.94
CA VAL A 138 -1.67 5.43 8.92
C VAL A 138 -1.67 4.15 8.10
N ASP A 139 -2.07 3.04 8.71
CA ASP A 139 -2.18 1.74 8.05
C ASP A 139 -3.30 1.73 7.01
N GLY A 140 -3.12 0.97 5.92
CA GLY A 140 -4.08 0.83 4.82
C GLY A 140 -5.16 -0.21 5.10
N LYS A 141 -5.59 -0.37 6.36
CA LYS A 141 -6.67 -1.29 6.75
C LYS A 141 -8.02 -0.69 6.39
N THR A 142 -8.91 -1.53 5.86
CA THR A 142 -10.25 -1.13 5.45
C THR A 142 -11.29 -2.09 6.04
N ASP A 143 -12.56 -1.76 5.86
CA ASP A 143 -13.69 -2.65 6.15
C ASP A 143 -13.68 -3.93 5.31
N THR A 144 -13.19 -3.85 4.08
CA THR A 144 -13.04 -4.99 3.16
C THR A 144 -11.72 -5.77 3.32
N ASN A 145 -10.71 -5.17 3.95
CA ASN A 145 -9.39 -5.74 4.20
C ASN A 145 -8.91 -5.38 5.62
N PRO A 146 -9.54 -5.94 6.68
CA PRO A 146 -9.17 -5.65 8.07
C PRO A 146 -7.76 -6.14 8.44
N GLU A 147 -7.24 -7.13 7.70
CA GLU A 147 -5.86 -7.63 7.80
C GLU A 147 -4.83 -6.67 7.16
N GLY A 148 -5.30 -5.71 6.35
CA GLY A 148 -4.49 -4.70 5.68
C GLY A 148 -4.01 -5.08 4.29
N LEU A 149 -3.63 -4.05 3.52
CA LEU A 149 -3.27 -4.17 2.11
C LEU A 149 -1.76 -4.11 1.86
N THR A 150 -0.93 -3.68 2.82
CA THR A 150 0.52 -3.64 2.56
C THR A 150 1.04 -5.07 2.34
N ALA A 151 1.85 -5.26 1.30
CA ALA A 151 2.41 -6.56 0.96
C ALA A 151 3.88 -6.46 0.55
N ALA A 152 4.67 -7.48 0.89
CA ALA A 152 6.07 -7.61 0.54
C ALA A 152 6.32 -8.93 -0.20
N TYR A 153 7.26 -8.90 -1.15
CA TYR A 153 7.73 -10.05 -1.93
C TYR A 153 9.25 -10.06 -1.98
N GLY A 154 9.83 -11.26 -2.04
CA GLY A 154 11.26 -11.48 -2.21
C GLY A 154 11.97 -12.00 -0.95
N LYS A 155 13.31 -12.08 -1.04
CA LYS A 155 14.24 -12.58 -0.02
C LYS A 155 14.03 -11.94 1.37
N TRP A 156 13.78 -10.64 1.41
CA TRP A 156 13.68 -9.79 2.59
C TRP A 156 12.24 -9.52 3.03
N ALA A 157 11.24 -10.08 2.35
CA ALA A 157 9.83 -9.82 2.62
C ALA A 157 9.44 -10.06 4.09
N SER A 158 9.90 -11.17 4.70
CA SER A 158 9.64 -11.47 6.11
C SER A 158 10.29 -10.48 7.07
N ALA A 159 11.50 -10.00 6.77
CA ALA A 159 12.19 -9.01 7.59
C ALA A 159 11.48 -7.65 7.53
N VAL A 160 11.02 -7.25 6.34
CA VAL A 160 10.20 -6.04 6.13
C VAL A 160 8.88 -6.16 6.88
N ALA A 161 8.18 -7.30 6.75
CA ALA A 161 6.91 -7.52 7.42
C ALA A 161 7.06 -7.47 8.95
N ALA A 162 8.10 -8.12 9.50
CA ALA A 162 8.40 -8.05 10.93
C ALA A 162 8.65 -6.61 11.41
N ARG A 163 9.40 -5.82 10.64
CA ARG A 163 9.65 -4.40 10.94
C ARG A 163 8.35 -3.59 10.94
N LEU A 164 7.50 -3.76 9.93
CA LEU A 164 6.22 -3.06 9.84
C LEU A 164 5.26 -3.47 10.97
N HIS A 165 5.17 -4.77 11.29
CA HIS A 165 4.38 -5.27 12.42
C HIS A 165 4.87 -4.72 13.76
N GLY A 166 6.19 -4.61 13.96
CA GLY A 166 6.78 -3.98 15.14
C GLY A 166 6.38 -2.50 15.29
N GLY A 167 6.11 -1.82 14.18
CA GLY A 167 5.54 -0.47 14.14
C GLY A 167 4.02 -0.38 14.17
N GLY A 168 3.30 -1.49 14.39
CA GLY A 168 1.84 -1.53 14.42
C GLY A 168 1.16 -1.50 13.04
N LEU A 169 1.93 -1.60 11.95
CA LEU A 169 1.41 -1.64 10.57
C LEU A 169 1.21 -3.07 10.10
N SER A 170 0.17 -3.31 9.30
CA SER A 170 0.01 -4.56 8.56
C SER A 170 1.09 -4.75 7.49
N CYS A 171 1.49 -6.00 7.26
CA CYS A 171 2.23 -6.39 6.06
C CYS A 171 2.07 -7.89 5.77
N LYS A 172 1.56 -8.22 4.59
CA LYS A 172 1.51 -9.59 4.08
C LYS A 172 2.85 -9.95 3.45
N VAL A 173 3.28 -11.20 3.61
CA VAL A 173 4.34 -11.78 2.77
C VAL A 173 3.64 -12.61 1.70
N LEU A 174 3.85 -12.27 0.43
CA LEU A 174 3.18 -12.91 -0.70
C LEU A 174 4.18 -13.61 -1.61
N GLU A 175 3.75 -14.72 -2.18
CA GLU A 175 4.42 -15.37 -3.30
C GLU A 175 4.20 -14.59 -4.60
N LYS A 176 5.03 -14.88 -5.61
CA LYS A 176 5.13 -14.10 -6.85
C LYS A 176 3.79 -13.81 -7.53
N GLU A 177 2.96 -14.83 -7.75
CA GLU A 177 1.67 -14.65 -8.45
C GLU A 177 0.70 -13.77 -7.65
N ALA A 178 0.57 -14.02 -6.34
CA ALA A 178 -0.32 -13.24 -5.48
C ALA A 178 0.16 -11.78 -5.36
N PHE A 179 1.48 -11.57 -5.25
CA PHE A 179 2.08 -10.25 -5.25
C PHE A 179 1.82 -9.51 -6.57
N GLN A 180 1.97 -10.18 -7.72
CA GLN A 180 1.74 -9.58 -9.03
C GLN A 180 0.29 -9.14 -9.22
N LYS A 181 -0.69 -9.97 -8.82
CA LYS A 181 -2.11 -9.59 -8.83
C LYS A 181 -2.34 -8.33 -7.99
N GLN A 182 -1.82 -8.29 -6.77
CA GLN A 182 -2.00 -7.15 -5.89
C GLN A 182 -1.26 -5.89 -6.38
N MET A 183 -0.09 -6.04 -7.00
CA MET A 183 0.66 -4.95 -7.62
C MET A 183 -0.17 -4.29 -8.73
N LEU A 184 -0.82 -5.09 -9.57
CA LEU A 184 -1.69 -4.59 -10.62
C LEU A 184 -2.95 -3.95 -10.06
N GLU A 185 -3.60 -4.52 -9.04
CA GLU A 185 -4.75 -3.87 -8.38
C GLU A 185 -4.36 -2.48 -7.85
N LYS A 186 -3.19 -2.36 -7.20
CA LYS A 186 -2.67 -1.07 -6.73
C LYS A 186 -2.41 -0.09 -7.88
N LEU A 187 -1.84 -0.60 -8.97
CA LEU A 187 -1.55 0.19 -10.16
C LEU A 187 -2.83 0.69 -10.86
N ILE A 188 -3.85 -0.17 -10.97
CA ILE A 188 -5.17 0.16 -11.50
C ILE A 188 -5.81 1.24 -10.62
N TRP A 189 -5.80 1.06 -9.30
CA TRP A 189 -6.31 2.05 -8.35
C TRP A 189 -5.68 3.42 -8.55
N ILE A 190 -4.34 3.51 -8.51
CA ILE A 190 -3.67 4.80 -8.58
C ILE A 190 -3.79 5.43 -9.98
N SER A 191 -3.88 4.63 -11.03
CA SER A 191 -4.07 5.13 -12.40
C SER A 191 -5.48 5.66 -12.57
N ALA A 192 -6.49 4.91 -12.14
CA ALA A 192 -7.89 5.28 -12.30
C ALA A 192 -8.30 6.49 -11.45
N PHE A 193 -8.09 6.44 -10.13
CA PHE A 193 -8.50 7.51 -9.23
C PHE A 193 -7.79 8.83 -9.52
N MET A 194 -6.49 8.79 -9.85
CA MET A 194 -5.73 10.00 -10.15
C MET A 194 -6.08 10.58 -11.51
N LEU A 195 -6.39 9.74 -12.51
CA LEU A 195 -6.80 10.22 -13.83
C LEU A 195 -8.19 10.82 -13.78
N VAL A 196 -9.18 10.13 -13.20
CA VAL A 196 -10.54 10.66 -13.03
C VAL A 196 -10.49 11.96 -12.23
N GLY A 197 -9.77 11.99 -11.11
CA GLY A 197 -9.66 13.22 -10.34
C GLY A 197 -9.00 14.38 -11.10
N ALA A 198 -8.03 14.11 -11.97
CA ALA A 198 -7.45 15.14 -12.82
C ALA A 198 -8.43 15.71 -13.87
N ARG A 199 -9.48 14.95 -14.25
CA ARG A 199 -10.59 15.44 -15.09
C ARG A 199 -11.54 16.38 -14.35
N HIS A 200 -11.52 16.34 -13.01
CA HIS A 200 -12.40 17.12 -12.15
C HIS A 200 -11.56 18.06 -11.27
N PRO A 201 -11.18 19.26 -11.76
CA PRO A 201 -10.21 20.12 -11.08
C PRO A 201 -10.52 20.36 -9.60
N GLY A 202 -9.55 20.06 -8.74
CA GLY A 202 -9.68 20.21 -7.28
C GLY A 202 -10.27 19.01 -6.56
N ALA A 203 -10.71 17.96 -7.26
CA ALA A 203 -11.23 16.76 -6.63
C ALA A 203 -10.15 16.04 -5.79
N THR A 204 -10.50 15.68 -4.56
CA THR A 204 -9.72 14.74 -3.75
C THR A 204 -10.10 13.30 -4.10
N ILE A 205 -9.33 12.33 -3.62
CA ILE A 205 -9.66 10.90 -3.81
C ILE A 205 -11.07 10.58 -3.29
N GLY A 206 -11.49 11.18 -2.16
CA GLY A 206 -12.82 10.98 -1.59
C GLY A 206 -13.94 11.59 -2.44
N VAL A 207 -13.69 12.75 -3.06
CA VAL A 207 -14.64 13.34 -4.03
C VAL A 207 -14.78 12.42 -5.23
N VAL A 208 -13.67 11.89 -5.76
CA VAL A 208 -13.67 10.93 -6.86
C VAL A 208 -14.44 9.66 -6.52
N GLU A 209 -14.22 9.08 -5.34
CA GLU A 209 -14.92 7.88 -4.87
C GLU A 209 -16.44 8.11 -4.70
N LYS A 210 -16.84 9.30 -4.24
CA LYS A 210 -18.22 9.61 -3.90
C LYS A 210 -19.04 10.13 -5.09
N GLU A 211 -18.48 11.04 -5.86
CA GLU A 211 -19.21 11.81 -6.88
C GLU A 211 -18.95 11.30 -8.30
N TYR A 212 -17.80 10.68 -8.54
CA TYR A 212 -17.37 10.21 -9.87
C TYR A 212 -17.16 8.69 -9.91
N ARG A 213 -17.85 7.94 -9.04
CA ARG A 213 -17.69 6.48 -8.90
C ARG A 213 -17.91 5.71 -10.19
N SER A 214 -18.88 6.12 -11.02
CA SER A 214 -19.17 5.45 -12.30
C SER A 214 -18.03 5.59 -13.31
N GLU A 215 -17.36 6.75 -13.36
CA GLU A 215 -16.18 6.97 -14.19
C GLU A 215 -15.02 6.08 -13.71
N VAL A 216 -14.79 6.06 -12.40
CA VAL A 216 -13.77 5.21 -11.78
C VAL A 216 -14.03 3.73 -12.06
N ALA A 217 -15.27 3.25 -11.86
CA ALA A 217 -15.63 1.86 -12.09
C ALA A 217 -15.41 1.45 -13.55
N SER A 218 -15.81 2.31 -14.50
CA SER A 218 -15.59 2.08 -15.93
C SER A 218 -14.11 1.98 -16.27
N LEU A 219 -13.28 2.86 -15.71
CA LEU A 219 -11.85 2.84 -15.95
C LEU A 219 -11.14 1.66 -15.23
N ILE A 220 -11.55 1.31 -14.01
CA ILE A 220 -11.04 0.12 -13.31
C ILE A 220 -11.31 -1.13 -14.15
N ALA A 221 -12.52 -1.29 -14.69
CA ALA A 221 -12.89 -2.44 -15.51
C ALA A 221 -12.04 -2.55 -16.78
N GLU A 222 -11.83 -1.42 -17.48
CA GLU A 222 -10.99 -1.37 -18.68
C GLU A 222 -9.53 -1.74 -18.37
N LEU A 223 -8.93 -1.07 -17.38
CA LEU A 223 -7.52 -1.28 -17.02
C LEU A 223 -7.29 -2.70 -16.47
N ALA A 224 -8.25 -3.25 -15.71
CA ALA A 224 -8.20 -4.63 -15.24
C ALA A 224 -8.25 -5.63 -16.41
N SER A 225 -9.12 -5.40 -17.40
CA SER A 225 -9.19 -6.24 -18.60
C SER A 225 -7.87 -6.24 -19.37
N ALA A 226 -7.29 -5.06 -19.60
CA ALA A 226 -6.00 -4.93 -20.29
C ALA A 226 -4.84 -5.58 -19.51
N ALA A 227 -4.79 -5.38 -18.19
CA ALA A 227 -3.78 -5.99 -17.33
C ALA A 227 -3.90 -7.52 -17.28
N ALA A 228 -5.12 -8.04 -17.15
CA ALA A 228 -5.39 -9.47 -17.14
C ALA A 228 -4.95 -10.13 -18.45
N ALA A 229 -5.25 -9.50 -19.59
CA ALA A 229 -4.83 -9.99 -20.91
C ALA A 229 -3.31 -9.95 -21.10
N GLU A 230 -2.64 -8.86 -20.69
CA GLU A 230 -1.18 -8.73 -20.83
C GLU A 230 -0.42 -9.70 -19.92
N LYS A 231 -0.90 -9.93 -18.69
CA LYS A 231 -0.26 -10.79 -17.70
C LYS A 231 -0.79 -12.22 -17.66
N GLN A 232 -1.78 -12.53 -18.49
CA GLN A 232 -2.43 -13.85 -18.55
C GLN A 232 -2.90 -14.34 -17.18
N LEU A 233 -3.58 -13.46 -16.44
CA LEU A 233 -4.06 -13.74 -15.09
C LEU A 233 -5.55 -13.40 -14.94
N THR A 234 -6.12 -13.94 -13.87
CA THR A 234 -7.48 -13.63 -13.44
C THR A 234 -7.42 -12.91 -12.09
N PHE A 235 -8.13 -11.79 -11.98
CA PHE A 235 -8.31 -11.06 -10.74
C PHE A 235 -9.44 -11.65 -9.90
N GLU A 236 -9.34 -11.47 -8.58
CA GLU A 236 -10.41 -11.83 -7.66
C GLU A 236 -11.60 -10.86 -7.81
N GLU A 237 -12.82 -11.39 -7.67
CA GLU A 237 -14.05 -10.62 -7.69
C GLU A 237 -14.05 -9.51 -6.62
N GLY A 238 -14.84 -8.45 -6.82
CA GLY A 238 -14.97 -7.36 -5.83
C GLY A 238 -13.80 -6.37 -5.82
N MET A 239 -12.98 -6.33 -6.88
CA MET A 239 -11.88 -5.37 -7.00
C MET A 239 -12.35 -3.92 -6.83
N GLU A 240 -13.43 -3.52 -7.50
CA GLU A 240 -13.96 -2.14 -7.38
C GLU A 240 -14.24 -1.77 -5.93
N ASP A 241 -14.91 -2.64 -5.18
CA ASP A 241 -15.26 -2.39 -3.78
C ASP A 241 -14.02 -2.30 -2.88
N ARG A 242 -13.02 -3.17 -3.08
CA ARG A 242 -11.72 -3.08 -2.38
C ARG A 242 -11.02 -1.76 -2.65
N LEU A 243 -10.95 -1.37 -3.93
CA LEU A 243 -10.28 -0.15 -4.36
C LEU A 243 -10.99 1.11 -3.86
N CYS A 244 -12.33 1.13 -3.87
CA CYS A 244 -13.12 2.22 -3.28
C CYS A 244 -12.96 2.27 -1.76
N ALA A 245 -12.91 1.12 -1.08
CA ALA A 245 -12.66 1.06 0.36
C ALA A 245 -11.32 1.68 0.75
N TYR A 246 -10.26 1.35 0.00
CA TYR A 246 -8.97 1.98 0.22
C TYR A 246 -9.01 3.48 -0.07
N SER A 247 -9.68 3.92 -1.14
CA SER A 247 -9.87 5.34 -1.46
C SER A 247 -10.51 6.13 -0.31
N ARG A 248 -11.46 5.55 0.42
CA ARG A 248 -12.05 6.19 1.61
C ARG A 248 -11.02 6.41 2.73
N ALA A 249 -10.09 5.48 2.93
CA ALA A 249 -9.01 5.63 3.93
C ALA A 249 -8.04 6.78 3.59
N VAL A 250 -7.90 7.11 2.31
CA VAL A 250 -7.00 8.18 1.81
C VAL A 250 -7.79 9.35 1.17
N ALA A 251 -9.05 9.55 1.58
CA ALA A 251 -10.01 10.44 0.92
C ALA A 251 -9.57 11.91 0.78
N HIS A 252 -8.70 12.40 1.67
CA HIS A 252 -8.26 13.78 1.71
C HIS A 252 -7.12 14.10 0.74
N PHE A 253 -6.45 13.11 0.16
CA PHE A 253 -5.33 13.36 -0.73
C PHE A 253 -5.79 14.00 -2.05
N PRO A 254 -5.05 15.00 -2.57
CA PRO A 254 -5.36 15.61 -3.85
C PRO A 254 -5.06 14.62 -4.99
N THR A 255 -5.87 14.68 -6.03
CA THR A 255 -5.65 13.89 -7.24
C THR A 255 -4.80 14.66 -8.23
N ALA A 256 -3.90 13.94 -8.91
CA ALA A 256 -3.10 14.46 -10.01
C ALA A 256 -2.42 13.30 -10.73
N VAL A 257 -2.34 13.39 -12.06
CA VAL A 257 -1.49 12.47 -12.83
C VAL A 257 -0.02 12.84 -12.58
N LYS A 258 0.68 11.94 -11.88
CA LYS A 258 2.09 12.08 -11.49
C LYS A 258 2.83 10.79 -11.81
N GLU A 259 4.15 10.88 -11.93
CA GLU A 259 5.02 9.73 -12.22
C GLU A 259 4.51 8.95 -13.43
N PHE A 260 4.12 9.68 -14.50
CA PHE A 260 3.33 9.16 -15.62
C PHE A 260 3.89 7.84 -16.13
N LYS A 261 5.19 7.80 -16.49
CA LYS A 261 5.92 6.61 -16.95
C LYS A 261 5.61 5.35 -16.14
N TRP A 262 5.52 5.50 -14.82
CA TRP A 262 5.39 4.39 -13.87
C TRP A 262 3.93 4.05 -13.53
N ARG A 263 2.99 4.95 -13.79
CA ARG A 263 1.57 4.76 -13.47
C ARG A 263 0.75 4.61 -14.75
N ASN A 264 0.08 5.68 -15.16
CA ASN A 264 -0.74 5.71 -16.37
C ASN A 264 0.04 5.36 -17.65
N GLY A 265 1.34 5.68 -17.70
CA GLY A 265 2.22 5.37 -18.82
C GLY A 265 2.40 3.87 -19.07
N TYR A 266 2.27 3.02 -18.04
CA TYR A 266 2.26 1.57 -18.25
C TYR A 266 1.07 1.15 -19.12
N PHE A 267 -0.15 1.55 -18.74
CA PHE A 267 -1.35 1.21 -19.51
C PHE A 267 -1.34 1.84 -20.90
N TYR A 268 -0.89 3.09 -21.01
CA TYR A 268 -0.75 3.73 -22.32
C TYR A 268 0.25 3.01 -23.23
N SER A 269 1.34 2.46 -22.68
CA SER A 269 2.29 1.66 -23.47
C SER A 269 1.66 0.37 -24.02
N LEU A 270 0.64 -0.19 -23.35
CA LEU A 270 -0.13 -1.33 -23.89
C LEU A 270 -0.95 -0.91 -25.10
N SER A 271 -1.52 0.30 -25.05
CA SER A 271 -2.21 0.92 -26.19
C SER A 271 -1.29 1.15 -27.38
N GLU A 272 -0.13 1.75 -27.14
CA GLU A 272 0.89 1.95 -28.17
C GLU A 272 1.34 0.63 -28.80
N LYS A 273 1.64 -0.38 -27.97
CA LYS A 273 2.01 -1.74 -28.40
C LYS A 273 0.93 -2.40 -29.25
N ALA A 274 -0.35 -2.23 -28.91
CA ALA A 274 -1.46 -2.80 -29.67
C ALA A 274 -1.64 -2.11 -31.02
N LEU A 275 -1.65 -0.78 -31.04
CA LEU A 275 -1.83 0.03 -32.24
C LEU A 275 -0.68 -0.15 -33.23
N ALA A 276 0.57 -0.19 -32.75
CA ALA A 276 1.75 -0.48 -33.58
C ALA A 276 1.67 -1.87 -34.24
N GLY A 277 0.98 -2.81 -33.60
CA GLY A 277 0.68 -4.14 -34.14
C GLY A 277 -0.59 -4.23 -34.99
N GLY A 278 -1.24 -3.10 -35.32
CA GLY A 278 -2.47 -3.07 -36.12
C GLY A 278 -3.72 -3.59 -35.39
N ARG A 279 -3.68 -3.71 -34.06
CA ARG A 279 -4.82 -4.11 -33.22
C ARG A 279 -5.56 -2.89 -32.68
N SER A 280 -6.77 -3.10 -32.17
CA SER A 280 -7.51 -2.07 -31.45
C SER A 280 -6.80 -1.66 -30.15
N ASP A 281 -7.01 -0.42 -29.72
CA ASP A 281 -6.59 0.05 -28.41
C ASP A 281 -7.27 -0.80 -27.30
N PRO A 282 -6.53 -1.46 -26.40
CA PRO A 282 -7.08 -2.19 -25.26
C PRO A 282 -7.56 -1.28 -24.12
N CYS A 283 -7.15 0.00 -24.10
CA CYS A 283 -7.51 0.98 -23.09
C CYS A 283 -8.10 2.27 -23.72
N PRO A 284 -9.14 2.19 -24.57
CA PRO A 284 -9.62 3.32 -25.35
C PRO A 284 -10.16 4.48 -24.50
N LEU A 285 -10.83 4.19 -23.37
CA LEU A 285 -11.33 5.21 -22.44
C LEU A 285 -10.16 5.93 -21.77
N HIS A 286 -9.19 5.17 -21.25
CA HIS A 286 -7.96 5.69 -20.65
C HIS A 286 -7.20 6.60 -21.60
N THR A 287 -6.95 6.14 -22.83
CA THR A 287 -6.27 6.92 -23.87
C THR A 287 -7.03 8.20 -24.20
N ALA A 288 -8.36 8.15 -24.31
CA ALA A 288 -9.18 9.32 -24.59
C ALA A 288 -9.07 10.37 -23.47
N TRP A 289 -9.11 9.95 -22.21
CA TRP A 289 -9.01 10.85 -21.06
C TRP A 289 -7.60 11.44 -20.88
N LEU A 290 -6.55 10.69 -21.20
CA LEU A 290 -5.19 11.23 -21.22
C LEU A 290 -5.04 12.34 -22.28
N LYS A 291 -5.64 12.17 -23.47
CA LYS A 291 -5.67 13.18 -24.54
C LYS A 291 -6.51 14.41 -24.16
N GLU A 292 -7.67 14.19 -23.55
CA GLU A 292 -8.55 15.26 -23.03
C GLU A 292 -7.76 16.20 -22.11
N LEU A 293 -6.94 15.62 -21.24
CA LEU A 293 -6.10 16.34 -20.28
C LEU A 293 -4.76 16.84 -20.84
N ARG A 294 -4.46 16.56 -22.11
CA ARG A 294 -3.18 16.91 -22.77
C ARG A 294 -1.96 16.36 -22.03
N ILE A 295 -2.09 15.15 -21.48
CA ILE A 295 -0.97 14.41 -20.86
C ILE A 295 -0.14 13.71 -21.93
N ILE A 296 -0.81 13.25 -23.00
CA ILE A 296 -0.26 12.66 -24.22
C ILE A 296 -0.75 13.41 -25.45
#